data_AF-A0A7K0P0E1-F1
#
_entry.id   AF-A0A7K0P0E1-F1
#
_cell.length_a   1.000
_cell.length_b   1.000
_cell.length_c   1.000
_cell.angle_alpha   90.00
_cell.angle_beta   90.00
_cell.angle_gamma   90.00
#
_symmetry.space_group_name_H-M   'P 1'
#
loop_
_entity.id
_entity.type
_entity.pdbx_description
1 polymer ?
#
loop_
_entity_poly.entity_id
_entity_poly.type
_entity_poly.pdbx_seq_one_letter_code
_entity_poly.pdbx_strand_id
1 'polypeptide(L)'
;MKSFSLRRIVAVLTTSALLALGMAATAGPASAAAAPMRLTFTTTVASAQVSLPLRGTVTSITVSWGDGSSTTVTSLPVSHTYALAGTYQVAIGGTALSAFGSGTTYTAWTGAKYLKSVDDFGTLGTTDFMGAFNGASALTAVPAALPLLVTNTSNMFNGATVFNQNISNWNTAYVTTMSGMF
;
A
#
# COMPACT_ATOMS: atom_id res chain seq x y z
N MET A 1 41.22 16.83 -53.99
CA MET A 1 41.23 15.47 -53.41
C MET A 1 41.18 15.58 -51.90
N LYS A 2 40.28 14.79 -51.27
CA LYS A 2 40.03 14.61 -49.81
C LYS A 2 39.38 15.80 -49.09
N SER A 3 38.37 15.68 -48.23
CA SER A 3 37.48 14.61 -47.77
C SER A 3 36.48 15.27 -46.81
N PHE A 4 35.22 14.83 -46.80
CA PHE A 4 34.15 15.28 -45.88
C PHE A 4 34.41 14.91 -44.41
N SER A 5 33.86 15.69 -43.47
CA SER A 5 33.34 15.16 -42.19
C SER A 5 32.23 16.06 -41.63
N LEU A 6 30.99 15.56 -41.62
CA LEU A 6 29.87 16.16 -40.89
C LEU A 6 29.95 15.77 -39.41
N ARG A 7 29.80 16.73 -38.49
CA ARG A 7 29.25 16.45 -37.16
C ARG A 7 28.19 17.49 -36.80
N ARG A 8 26.95 17.01 -36.78
CA ARG A 8 25.79 17.62 -36.12
C ARG A 8 26.07 17.69 -34.61
N ILE A 9 25.61 18.75 -33.95
CA ILE A 9 24.74 18.72 -32.75
C ILE A 9 24.28 20.17 -32.52
N VAL A 10 23.00 20.39 -32.78
CA VAL A 10 22.28 21.61 -32.41
C VAL A 10 21.94 21.47 -30.92
N ALA A 11 22.54 22.30 -30.08
CA ALA A 11 22.14 22.43 -28.69
C ALA A 11 20.95 23.40 -28.62
N VAL A 12 19.73 22.87 -28.58
CA VAL A 12 18.53 23.65 -28.21
C VAL A 12 18.42 23.59 -26.68
N LEU A 13 18.93 24.61 -25.99
CA LEU A 13 18.52 24.89 -24.62
C LEU A 13 17.21 25.69 -24.66
N THR A 14 16.07 25.03 -24.48
CA THR A 14 14.85 25.72 -24.03
C THR A 14 14.82 25.72 -22.52
N THR A 15 15.25 26.84 -21.93
CA THR A 15 14.95 27.20 -20.55
C THR A 15 13.45 27.49 -20.43
N SER A 16 12.69 26.58 -19.82
CA SER A 16 11.33 26.87 -19.39
C SER A 16 11.37 27.59 -18.04
N ALA A 17 11.14 28.91 -18.07
CA ALA A 17 10.90 29.71 -16.89
C ALA A 17 9.49 29.41 -16.35
N LEU A 18 9.41 28.90 -15.12
CA LEU A 18 8.15 28.75 -14.40
C LEU A 18 7.81 30.08 -13.70
N LEU A 19 6.77 30.76 -14.18
CA LEU A 19 6.22 31.95 -13.56
C LEU A 19 5.42 31.52 -12.32
N ALA A 20 5.97 31.71 -11.12
CA ALA A 20 5.22 31.53 -9.88
C ALA A 20 4.37 32.80 -9.63
N LEU A 21 3.10 32.75 -10.03
CA LEU A 21 2.12 33.76 -9.62
C LEU A 21 1.66 33.43 -8.20
N GLY A 22 1.91 34.35 -7.27
CA GLY A 22 1.48 34.24 -5.88
C GLY A 22 -0.05 34.13 -5.79
N MET A 23 -0.51 33.02 -5.21
CA MET A 23 -1.82 32.93 -4.59
C MET A 23 -1.59 32.42 -3.17
N ALA A 24 -1.69 33.32 -2.21
CA ALA A 24 -1.83 32.95 -0.81
C ALA A 24 -3.16 32.20 -0.68
N ALA A 25 -3.11 30.87 -0.82
CA ALA A 25 -4.20 30.03 -0.40
C ALA A 25 -4.28 30.14 1.13
N THR A 26 -5.24 30.91 1.62
CA THR A 26 -5.67 30.78 3.01
C THR A 26 -6.22 29.38 3.16
N ALA A 27 -5.38 28.46 3.64
CA ALA A 27 -5.83 27.15 4.04
C ALA A 27 -6.86 27.35 5.17
N GLY A 28 -8.15 27.24 4.82
CA GLY A 28 -9.17 26.90 5.81
C GLY A 28 -8.76 25.62 6.53
N PRO A 29 -9.33 25.29 7.71
CA PRO A 29 -8.91 24.12 8.47
C PRO A 29 -8.90 22.93 7.53
N ALA A 30 -7.71 22.38 7.29
CA ALA A 30 -7.54 21.24 6.41
C ALA A 30 -8.49 20.15 6.92
N SER A 31 -9.56 19.88 6.18
CA SER A 31 -10.27 18.62 6.31
C SER A 31 -9.18 17.57 6.21
N ALA A 32 -8.89 16.88 7.30
CA ALA A 32 -7.78 15.94 7.36
C ALA A 32 -8.01 14.92 6.23
N ALA A 33 -7.27 15.08 5.14
CA ALA A 33 -7.41 14.23 3.97
C ALA A 33 -7.18 12.80 4.42
N ALA A 34 -8.03 11.88 3.97
CA ALA A 34 -7.94 10.48 4.36
C ALA A 34 -6.51 9.96 4.13
N ALA A 35 -5.88 9.47 5.20
CA ALA A 35 -4.52 8.97 5.13
C ALA A 35 -4.53 7.62 4.39
N PRO A 36 -3.68 7.44 3.36
CA PRO A 36 -3.62 6.18 2.66
C PRO A 36 -2.99 5.10 3.53
N MET A 37 -3.45 3.86 3.39
CA MET A 37 -2.70 2.69 3.87
C MET A 37 -1.44 2.56 3.04
N ARG A 38 -0.28 2.38 3.67
CA ARG A 38 1.02 2.25 3.02
C ARG A 38 1.64 0.90 3.35
N LEU A 39 2.01 0.18 2.32
CA LEU A 39 2.58 -1.16 2.38
C LEU A 39 3.88 -1.17 1.58
N THR A 40 4.94 -1.74 2.14
CA THR A 40 6.19 -1.95 1.42
C THR A 40 6.32 -3.41 1.01
N PHE A 41 6.40 -3.65 -0.29
CA PHE A 41 6.63 -4.97 -0.88
C PHE A 41 8.05 -5.06 -1.43
N THR A 42 8.72 -6.19 -1.24
CA THR A 42 10.00 -6.51 -1.89
C THR A 42 9.85 -7.77 -2.73
N THR A 43 9.78 -7.61 -4.04
CA THR A 43 9.73 -8.73 -4.99
C THR A 43 11.15 -9.15 -5.35
N THR A 44 11.41 -10.45 -5.38
CA THR A 44 12.74 -11.02 -5.67
C THR A 44 12.87 -11.54 -7.09
N VAL A 45 11.79 -11.49 -7.88
CA VAL A 45 11.70 -11.99 -9.25
C VAL A 45 10.95 -11.01 -10.13
N ALA A 46 11.28 -11.00 -11.42
CA ALA A 46 10.49 -10.33 -12.44
C ALA A 46 9.12 -10.99 -12.59
N SER A 47 8.15 -10.24 -13.11
CA SER A 47 6.75 -10.68 -13.27
C SER A 47 6.09 -11.17 -11.96
N ALA A 48 6.52 -10.63 -10.82
CA ALA A 48 5.94 -10.99 -9.53
C ALA A 48 4.52 -10.43 -9.41
N GLN A 49 3.56 -11.29 -9.05
CA GLN A 49 2.17 -10.90 -8.87
C GLN A 49 1.87 -10.61 -7.39
N VAL A 50 1.14 -9.52 -7.14
CA VAL A 50 0.58 -9.17 -5.84
C VAL A 50 -0.93 -8.96 -6.01
N SER A 51 -1.73 -9.68 -5.22
CA SER A 51 -3.16 -9.46 -5.09
C SER A 51 -3.44 -8.92 -3.70
N LEU A 52 -3.93 -7.68 -3.60
CA LEU A 52 -4.19 -7.08 -2.29
C LEU A 52 -5.41 -7.76 -1.66
N PRO A 53 -5.38 -8.08 -0.36
CA PRO A 53 -6.47 -8.79 0.31
C PRO A 53 -7.62 -7.83 0.67
N LEU A 54 -8.03 -6.98 -0.27
CA LEU A 54 -9.18 -6.09 -0.07
C LEU A 54 -10.46 -6.93 -0.02
N ARG A 55 -11.36 -6.61 0.90
CA ARG A 55 -12.60 -7.37 1.10
C ARG A 55 -13.78 -6.47 1.50
N GLY A 56 -14.97 -7.06 1.42
CA GLY A 56 -16.22 -6.40 1.78
C GLY A 56 -16.64 -5.34 0.76
N THR A 57 -17.23 -4.25 1.24
CA THR A 57 -17.72 -3.17 0.38
C THR A 57 -16.57 -2.27 -0.04
N VAL A 58 -16.48 -2.03 -1.35
CA VAL A 58 -15.66 -0.99 -1.96
C VAL A 58 -16.54 -0.10 -2.85
N THR A 59 -16.45 1.22 -2.71
CA THR A 59 -17.18 2.15 -3.60
C THR A 59 -16.23 2.80 -4.58
N SER A 60 -15.18 3.44 -4.07
CA SER A 60 -14.10 4.00 -4.87
C SER A 60 -12.89 4.22 -3.97
N ILE A 61 -11.82 3.48 -4.25
CA ILE A 61 -10.50 3.72 -3.68
C ILE A 61 -9.49 3.75 -4.81
N THR A 62 -8.30 4.29 -4.56
CA THR A 62 -7.21 4.28 -5.53
C THR A 62 -6.04 3.51 -4.94
N VAL A 63 -5.51 2.56 -5.70
CA VAL A 63 -4.27 1.86 -5.37
C VAL A 63 -3.17 2.43 -6.26
N SER A 64 -2.11 2.97 -5.67
CA SER A 64 -0.87 3.29 -6.36
C SER A 64 0.15 2.20 -6.07
N TRP A 65 0.69 1.56 -7.11
CA TRP A 65 1.47 0.32 -6.95
C TRP A 65 2.96 0.55 -6.66
N GLY A 66 3.41 1.80 -6.67
CA GLY A 66 4.78 2.17 -6.36
C GLY A 66 5.76 2.05 -7.54
N ASP A 67 5.27 1.69 -8.73
CA ASP A 67 6.05 1.59 -9.97
C ASP A 67 5.64 2.64 -11.03
N GLY A 68 4.88 3.65 -10.61
CA GLY A 68 4.30 4.69 -11.48
C GLY A 68 2.90 4.35 -12.00
N SER A 69 2.40 3.14 -11.78
CA SER A 69 1.03 2.76 -12.11
C SER A 69 0.06 2.94 -10.94
N SER A 70 -1.21 3.19 -11.28
CA SER A 70 -2.31 3.29 -10.32
C SER A 70 -3.59 2.65 -10.88
N THR A 71 -4.47 2.22 -10.00
CA THR A 71 -5.75 1.59 -10.32
C THR A 71 -6.85 2.21 -9.47
N THR A 72 -7.92 2.69 -10.11
CA THR A 72 -9.17 2.99 -9.41
C THR A 72 -9.94 1.69 -9.20
N VAL A 73 -10.25 1.38 -7.95
CA VAL A 73 -10.90 0.13 -7.55
C VAL A 73 -12.35 0.43 -7.19
N THR A 74 -13.26 -0.10 -8.00
CA THR A 74 -14.72 -0.08 -7.78
C THR A 74 -15.30 -1.49 -7.64
N SER A 75 -14.48 -2.53 -7.85
CA SER A 75 -14.81 -3.95 -7.66
C SER A 75 -13.57 -4.75 -7.24
N LEU A 76 -13.78 -5.91 -6.63
CA LEU A 76 -12.74 -6.80 -6.10
C LEU A 76 -12.75 -8.14 -6.85
N PRO A 77 -11.63 -8.88 -6.92
CA PRO A 77 -10.31 -8.58 -6.35
C PRO A 77 -9.50 -7.59 -7.20
N VAL A 78 -8.43 -7.03 -6.60
CA VAL A 78 -7.46 -6.19 -7.32
C VAL A 78 -6.08 -6.83 -7.26
N SER A 79 -5.39 -6.88 -8.40
CA SER A 79 -4.06 -7.47 -8.52
C SER A 79 -3.18 -6.66 -9.45
N HIS A 80 -1.87 -6.82 -9.28
CA HIS A 80 -0.83 -6.18 -10.08
C HIS A 80 0.34 -7.13 -10.34
N THR A 81 1.04 -6.89 -11.44
CA THR A 81 2.24 -7.64 -11.82
C THR A 81 3.40 -6.68 -11.96
N TYR A 82 4.41 -6.83 -11.11
CA TYR A 82 5.64 -6.06 -11.17
C TYR A 82 6.55 -6.62 -12.25
N ALA A 83 6.85 -5.81 -13.28
CA ALA A 83 7.68 -6.24 -14.40
C ALA A 83 9.11 -6.61 -13.99
N LEU A 84 9.66 -5.93 -12.99
CA LEU A 84 11.00 -6.15 -12.46
C LEU A 84 10.94 -6.61 -11.00
N ALA A 85 12.03 -7.22 -10.53
CA ALA A 85 12.26 -7.38 -9.10
C ALA A 85 12.59 -6.01 -8.49
N GLY A 86 12.10 -5.73 -7.28
CA GLY A 86 12.32 -4.44 -6.66
C GLY A 86 11.59 -4.27 -5.33
N THR A 87 11.77 -3.09 -4.74
CA THR A 87 10.99 -2.65 -3.58
C THR A 87 9.98 -1.61 -4.02
N TYR A 88 8.73 -1.79 -3.63
CA TYR A 88 7.59 -0.99 -4.05
C TYR A 88 6.78 -0.54 -2.84
N GLN A 89 6.51 0.76 -2.77
CA GLN A 89 5.59 1.33 -1.80
C GLN A 89 4.20 1.42 -2.41
N VAL A 90 3.33 0.51 -2.00
CA VAL A 90 1.93 0.50 -2.39
C VAL A 90 1.16 1.42 -1.45
N ALA A 91 0.39 2.35 -2.03
CA ALA A 91 -0.48 3.25 -1.30
C ALA A 91 -1.93 3.03 -1.71
N ILE A 92 -2.79 2.74 -0.74
CA ILE A 92 -4.23 2.57 -0.93
C ILE A 92 -4.88 3.82 -0.34
N GLY A 93 -5.48 4.66 -1.18
CA GLY A 93 -6.14 5.91 -0.77
C GLY A 93 -7.67 5.82 -0.90
N GLY A 94 -8.38 6.58 -0.06
CA GLY A 94 -9.84 6.62 0.00
C GLY A 94 -10.36 6.35 1.41
N THR A 95 -11.69 6.27 1.57
CA THR A 95 -12.36 6.03 2.87
C THR A 95 -13.47 4.99 2.78
N ALA A 96 -13.60 4.33 1.64
CA ALA A 96 -14.73 3.47 1.31
C ALA A 96 -14.30 2.01 1.12
N LEU A 97 -13.54 1.46 2.09
CA LEU A 97 -13.19 0.05 2.15
C LEU A 97 -13.55 -0.50 3.54
N SER A 98 -14.41 -1.53 3.59
CA SER A 98 -14.87 -2.06 4.88
C SER A 98 -13.92 -3.09 5.53
N ALA A 99 -13.12 -3.83 4.75
CA ALA A 99 -12.28 -4.90 5.27
C ALA A 99 -10.96 -5.08 4.50
N PHE A 100 -9.92 -5.54 5.20
CA PHE A 100 -8.61 -5.88 4.67
C PHE A 100 -8.09 -7.18 5.28
N GLY A 101 -7.96 -8.24 4.47
CA GLY A 101 -7.41 -9.54 4.86
C GLY A 101 -8.08 -10.70 4.16
N SER A 102 -7.47 -11.90 4.23
CA SER A 102 -7.96 -13.10 3.53
C SER A 102 -9.29 -13.65 4.06
N GLY A 103 -9.77 -13.17 5.21
CA GLY A 103 -11.00 -13.66 5.82
C GLY A 103 -10.83 -15.06 6.39
N THR A 104 -11.77 -15.96 6.10
CA THR A 104 -11.85 -17.28 6.75
C THR A 104 -11.07 -18.39 6.05
N THR A 105 -10.39 -18.12 4.95
CA THR A 105 -9.78 -19.18 4.14
C THR A 105 -8.47 -19.70 4.73
N TYR A 106 -7.87 -19.03 5.73
CA TYR A 106 -6.54 -19.33 6.30
C TYR A 106 -5.44 -19.54 5.26
N THR A 107 -5.69 -19.15 4.01
CA THR A 107 -4.77 -19.26 2.88
C THR A 107 -4.08 -17.93 2.66
N ALA A 108 -2.77 -18.01 2.48
CA ALA A 108 -1.96 -16.85 2.14
C ALA A 108 -2.46 -16.24 0.83
N TRP A 109 -2.63 -14.93 0.79
CA TRP A 109 -2.99 -14.22 -0.44
C TRP A 109 -1.78 -14.13 -1.40
N THR A 110 -2.06 -14.01 -2.69
CA THR A 110 -1.02 -13.98 -3.73
C THR A 110 -0.08 -12.80 -3.50
N GLY A 111 1.20 -13.10 -3.25
CA GLY A 111 2.22 -12.08 -2.99
C GLY A 111 2.41 -11.72 -1.51
N ALA A 112 1.71 -12.36 -0.57
CA ALA A 112 1.85 -12.11 0.87
C ALA A 112 3.31 -12.19 1.35
N LYS A 113 4.06 -13.19 0.88
CA LYS A 113 5.49 -13.39 1.16
C LYS A 113 6.40 -12.21 0.76
N TYR A 114 5.93 -11.32 -0.11
CA TYR A 114 6.68 -10.12 -0.52
C TYR A 114 6.41 -8.93 0.39
N LEU A 115 5.36 -8.96 1.23
CA LEU A 115 5.07 -7.87 2.16
C LEU A 115 6.15 -7.80 3.24
N LYS A 116 6.87 -6.68 3.27
CA LYS A 116 8.02 -6.46 4.16
C LYS A 116 7.65 -5.62 5.37
N SER A 117 6.86 -4.57 5.17
CA SER A 117 6.33 -3.73 6.23
C SER A 117 4.96 -3.16 5.88
N VAL A 118 4.21 -2.85 6.92
CA VAL A 118 3.05 -1.97 6.88
C VAL A 118 3.51 -0.67 7.50
N ASP A 119 3.58 0.38 6.70
CA ASP A 119 4.16 1.66 7.11
C ASP A 119 3.08 2.57 7.71
N ASP A 120 1.84 2.44 7.22
CA ASP A 120 0.66 3.10 7.78
C ASP A 120 -0.58 2.26 7.48
N PHE A 121 -1.50 2.12 8.45
CA PHE A 121 -2.79 1.48 8.23
C PHE A 121 -3.79 2.41 7.52
N GLY A 122 -3.54 3.72 7.55
CA GLY A 122 -4.39 4.73 6.96
C GLY A 122 -5.77 4.85 7.61
N THR A 123 -6.65 5.62 6.99
CA THR A 123 -8.04 5.85 7.41
C THR A 123 -9.01 5.43 6.31
N LEU A 124 -8.92 4.17 5.88
CA LEU A 124 -9.70 3.61 4.77
C LEU A 124 -11.17 3.30 5.11
N GLY A 125 -11.57 3.42 6.37
CA GLY A 125 -12.90 2.99 6.85
C GLY A 125 -12.97 1.50 7.23
N THR A 126 -11.83 0.81 7.25
CA THR A 126 -11.76 -0.64 7.52
C THR A 126 -12.03 -0.95 8.99
N THR A 127 -12.90 -1.92 9.24
CA THR A 127 -13.22 -2.43 10.58
C THR A 127 -12.79 -3.88 10.80
N ASP A 128 -12.57 -4.63 9.72
CA ASP A 128 -12.19 -6.05 9.76
C ASP A 128 -10.80 -6.29 9.16
N PHE A 129 -9.86 -6.69 10.01
CA PHE A 129 -8.49 -7.10 9.66
C PHE A 129 -8.28 -8.61 9.72
N MET A 130 -9.36 -9.42 9.63
CA MET A 130 -9.25 -10.87 9.61
C MET A 130 -8.34 -11.36 8.48
N GLY A 131 -7.20 -11.96 8.84
CA GLY A 131 -6.23 -12.48 7.89
C GLY A 131 -5.46 -11.41 7.10
N ALA A 132 -5.37 -10.16 7.59
CA ALA A 132 -4.71 -9.04 6.91
C ALA A 132 -3.33 -9.39 6.36
N PHE A 133 -2.49 -10.03 7.17
CA PHE A 133 -1.12 -10.39 6.85
C PHE A 133 -0.90 -11.89 6.89
N ASN A 134 -1.95 -12.66 6.61
CA ASN A 134 -1.85 -14.11 6.54
C ASN A 134 -0.83 -14.55 5.48
N GLY A 135 0.16 -15.36 5.89
CA GLY A 135 1.24 -15.84 5.05
C GLY A 135 2.30 -14.78 4.67
N ALA A 136 2.30 -13.61 5.31
CA ALA A 136 3.31 -12.59 5.10
C ALA A 136 4.63 -12.94 5.79
N SER A 137 5.28 -14.01 5.33
CA SER A 137 6.47 -14.61 5.95
C SER A 137 7.72 -13.71 5.98
N ALA A 138 7.72 -12.59 5.27
CA ALA A 138 8.79 -11.60 5.29
C ALA A 138 8.48 -10.35 6.14
N LEU A 139 7.25 -10.24 6.67
CA LEU A 139 6.78 -9.07 7.40
C LEU A 139 7.56 -8.88 8.70
N THR A 140 8.15 -7.71 8.86
CA THR A 140 8.96 -7.38 10.05
C THR A 140 8.46 -6.17 10.81
N ALA A 141 7.60 -5.35 10.20
CA ALA A 141 7.12 -4.13 10.82
C ALA A 141 5.67 -3.80 10.47
N VAL A 142 4.96 -3.26 11.44
CA VAL A 142 3.62 -2.67 11.38
C VAL A 142 3.60 -1.35 12.17
N PRO A 143 2.61 -0.49 11.95
CA PRO A 143 2.49 0.77 12.69
C PRO A 143 2.37 0.55 14.19
N ALA A 144 2.84 1.53 14.98
CA ALA A 144 2.81 1.48 16.44
C ALA A 144 1.40 1.57 17.05
N ALA A 145 0.36 1.81 16.24
CA ALA A 145 -1.02 1.87 16.66
C ALA A 145 -1.94 1.17 15.66
N LEU A 146 -2.96 0.49 16.17
CA LEU A 146 -4.06 -0.07 15.39
C LEU A 146 -5.09 1.04 15.07
N PRO A 147 -5.76 1.04 13.90
CA PRO A 147 -6.85 1.97 13.64
C PRO A 147 -7.99 1.74 14.63
N LEU A 148 -8.54 2.84 15.18
CA LEU A 148 -9.56 2.79 16.24
C LEU A 148 -10.87 2.12 15.82
N LEU A 149 -11.14 2.04 14.51
CA LEU A 149 -12.36 1.41 13.97
C LEU A 149 -12.24 -0.11 13.83
N VAL A 150 -11.04 -0.68 13.99
CA VAL A 150 -10.83 -2.13 13.82
C VAL A 150 -11.39 -2.88 15.01
N THR A 151 -12.30 -3.80 14.72
CA THR A 151 -12.96 -4.66 15.72
C THR A 151 -12.51 -6.12 15.63
N ASN A 152 -11.88 -6.52 14.53
CA ASN A 152 -11.46 -7.91 14.32
C ASN A 152 -10.04 -8.00 13.78
N THR A 153 -9.16 -8.69 14.50
CA THR A 153 -7.76 -8.97 14.13
C THR A 153 -7.46 -10.47 14.09
N SER A 154 -8.50 -11.30 13.93
CA SER A 154 -8.33 -12.75 13.90
C SER A 154 -7.40 -13.18 12.78
N ASN A 155 -6.42 -14.03 13.09
CA ASN A 155 -5.45 -14.54 12.11
C ASN A 155 -4.63 -13.47 11.38
N MET A 156 -4.55 -12.25 11.94
CA MET A 156 -3.92 -11.11 11.30
C MET A 156 -2.46 -11.39 10.91
N PHE A 157 -1.70 -12.10 11.75
CA PHE A 157 -0.29 -12.45 11.53
C PHE A 157 -0.07 -13.96 11.33
N ASN A 158 -1.11 -14.74 11.11
CA ASN A 158 -0.95 -16.18 10.92
C ASN A 158 -0.02 -16.47 9.72
N GLY A 159 1.07 -17.19 9.94
CA GLY A 159 2.09 -17.45 8.91
C GLY A 159 3.06 -16.28 8.63
N ALA A 160 3.00 -15.19 9.39
CA ALA A 160 4.03 -14.14 9.39
C ALA A 160 5.24 -14.57 10.24
N THR A 161 5.94 -15.61 9.79
CA THR A 161 6.89 -16.40 10.59
C THR A 161 8.10 -15.64 11.16
N VAL A 162 8.40 -14.44 10.64
CA VAL A 162 9.51 -13.60 11.12
C VAL A 162 9.03 -12.36 11.87
N PHE A 163 7.73 -12.13 11.97
CA PHE A 163 7.17 -10.97 12.65
C PHE A 163 7.30 -11.12 14.17
N ASN A 164 7.99 -10.18 14.80
CA ASN A 164 8.19 -10.16 16.26
C ASN A 164 8.31 -8.73 16.80
N GLN A 165 7.68 -7.76 16.12
CA GLN A 165 7.68 -6.39 16.61
C GLN A 165 6.84 -6.28 17.88
N ASN A 166 7.31 -5.50 18.86
CA ASN A 166 6.50 -5.19 20.02
C ASN A 166 5.28 -4.33 19.63
N ILE A 167 4.09 -4.90 19.77
CA ILE A 167 2.79 -4.23 19.55
C ILE A 167 1.98 -4.07 20.86
N SER A 168 2.61 -4.19 22.02
CA SER A 168 1.95 -4.08 23.33
C SER A 168 1.25 -2.75 23.58
N ASN A 169 1.59 -1.72 22.80
CA ASN A 169 1.03 -0.38 22.90
C ASN A 169 -0.20 -0.18 22.00
N TRP A 170 -0.63 -1.19 21.25
CA TRP A 170 -1.85 -1.08 20.45
C TRP A 170 -3.06 -0.90 21.36
N ASN A 171 -3.86 0.12 21.08
CA ASN A 171 -5.15 0.28 21.73
C ASN A 171 -6.13 -0.75 21.16
N THR A 172 -6.44 -1.78 21.94
CA THR A 172 -7.36 -2.85 21.55
C THR A 172 -8.76 -2.70 22.14
N ALA A 173 -9.12 -1.54 22.68
CA ALA A 173 -10.43 -1.33 23.33
C ALA A 173 -11.64 -1.58 22.41
N TYR A 174 -11.46 -1.42 21.09
CA TYR A 174 -12.49 -1.68 20.09
C TYR A 174 -12.43 -3.10 19.49
N VAL A 175 -11.34 -3.84 19.71
CA VAL A 175 -11.15 -5.19 19.16
C VAL A 175 -11.97 -6.18 19.98
N THR A 176 -12.91 -6.85 19.34
CA THR A 176 -13.78 -7.87 19.93
C THR A 176 -13.34 -9.29 19.59
N THR A 177 -12.54 -9.48 18.52
CA THR A 177 -12.07 -10.81 18.11
C THR A 177 -10.59 -10.81 17.74
N MET A 178 -9.80 -11.67 18.40
CA MET A 178 -8.35 -11.85 18.20
C MET A 178 -7.95 -13.32 18.00
N SER A 179 -8.90 -14.18 17.61
CA SER A 179 -8.64 -15.63 17.52
C SER A 179 -7.52 -15.92 16.52
N GLY A 180 -6.53 -16.72 16.94
CA GLY A 180 -5.40 -17.12 16.09
C GLY A 180 -4.56 -15.97 15.55
N MET A 181 -4.51 -14.81 16.24
CA MET A 181 -3.86 -13.59 15.75
C MET A 181 -2.40 -13.80 15.27
N PHE A 182 -1.68 -14.76 15.85
CA PHE A 182 -0.32 -15.16 15.48
C PHE A 182 -0.26 -16.62 15.04
#